data_AF-A0AAN8NHE9-F1
#
_entry.id   AF-A0AAN8NHE9-F1
#
_cell.length_a   1.000
_cell.length_b   1.000
_cell.length_c   1.000
_cell.angle_alpha   90.00
_cell.angle_beta   90.00
_cell.angle_gamma   90.00
#
_symmetry.space_group_name_H-M   'P 1'
#
loop_
_entity.id
_entity.type
_entity.pdbx_description
1 polymer ?
#
loop_
_entity_poly.entity_id
_entity_poly.type
_entity_poly.pdbx_seq_one_letter_code
_entity_poly.pdbx_strand_id
1 'polypeptide(L)'
;MSTSELESSDEEAGSCTPGTLFLDDHRLCIDEAELLVQEQIEEVRFEYCRKWGSFVALLSSLPSKPRLRHLSIVARHKDLPSLRTFFELLEPGLETLCLLVDYSSYESSKYQYPINTGLILKHASTLRHFGILERTGSSADEADIIVGEDDFSYVKPILEACDLKELSIPVDVKIHDGDDCIVQGDFNGFPLDNLETLYLVPGGWPAVVWTMGCDGAWTYPRMEFVLASFLRNVVGIRPNRPSLKYICFGGNSDDGDEFTYAIKWKRNRLVEMKTVWYPILEQVSFGELEMRLWPVYFNGEA
;
A
#
# COMPACT_ATOMS: atom_id res chain seq x y z
N MET A 1 59.59 -5.84 8.37
CA MET A 1 59.24 -4.87 9.44
C MET A 1 58.01 -4.13 8.96
N SER A 2 56.96 -4.19 9.75
CA SER A 2 55.60 -3.80 9.43
C SER A 2 55.41 -2.29 9.53
N THR A 3 54.69 -1.71 8.57
CA THR A 3 53.94 -0.46 8.75
C THR A 3 52.56 -0.68 8.17
N SER A 4 51.59 -0.73 9.07
CA SER A 4 50.15 -0.83 8.88
C SER A 4 49.58 0.45 8.30
N GLU A 5 48.98 0.37 7.12
CA GLU A 5 48.06 1.39 6.63
C GLU A 5 46.67 1.05 7.19
N LEU A 6 46.17 1.93 8.05
CA LEU A 6 44.78 1.93 8.51
C LEU A 6 43.91 2.36 7.31
N GLU A 7 43.09 1.44 6.81
CA GLU A 7 41.93 1.79 6.01
C GLU A 7 40.86 2.34 6.97
N SER A 8 40.57 3.64 6.86
CA SER A 8 39.42 4.28 7.48
C SER A 8 38.17 3.97 6.65
N SER A 9 37.24 3.24 7.25
CA SER A 9 35.89 3.04 6.75
C SER A 9 35.10 4.35 6.86
N ASP A 10 34.99 5.08 5.76
CA ASP A 10 33.99 6.13 5.59
C ASP A 10 32.64 5.47 5.29
N GLU A 11 31.90 5.13 6.35
CA GLU A 11 30.45 4.97 6.25
C GLU A 11 29.85 6.38 6.18
N GLU A 12 29.53 6.81 4.95
CA GLU A 12 28.77 8.04 4.71
C GLU A 12 27.38 7.89 5.34
N ALA A 13 27.19 8.52 6.50
CA ALA A 13 25.89 8.79 7.07
C ALA A 13 25.06 9.63 6.09
N GLY A 14 24.05 9.00 5.49
CA GLY A 14 23.13 9.59 4.52
C GLY A 14 22.52 10.91 5.02
N SER A 15 22.40 11.85 4.10
CA SER A 15 21.92 13.22 4.32
C SER A 15 20.51 13.26 4.95
N CYS A 16 20.41 13.77 6.18
CA CYS A 16 19.14 14.07 6.85
C CYS A 16 18.46 15.29 6.21
N THR A 17 17.37 15.08 5.48
CA THR A 17 16.29 16.08 5.41
C THR A 17 15.64 16.22 6.79
N PRO A 18 15.19 17.42 7.21
CA PRO A 18 14.57 17.59 8.52
C PRO A 18 13.31 16.71 8.63
N GLY A 19 13.26 15.84 9.63
CA GLY A 19 12.04 15.19 10.11
C GLY A 19 11.65 13.83 9.52
N THR A 20 12.55 13.14 8.84
CA THR A 20 12.34 11.75 8.36
C THR A 20 13.26 10.77 9.09
N LEU A 21 12.72 9.62 9.50
CA LEU A 21 13.46 8.51 10.11
C LEU A 21 13.24 7.21 9.32
N PHE A 22 14.29 6.69 8.71
CA PHE A 22 14.29 5.40 8.01
C PHE A 22 15.14 4.39 8.77
N LEU A 23 14.56 3.23 9.08
CA LEU A 23 15.21 2.17 9.85
C LEU A 23 14.92 0.81 9.22
N ASP A 24 15.97 0.13 8.76
CA ASP A 24 15.90 -1.21 8.17
C ASP A 24 16.74 -2.23 8.97
N ASP A 25 16.16 -3.41 9.18
CA ASP A 25 16.60 -4.52 10.05
C ASP A 25 17.15 -4.07 11.43
N HIS A 26 16.73 -2.87 11.85
CA HIS A 26 17.31 -2.14 12.98
C HIS A 26 16.83 -2.69 14.31
N ARG A 27 17.66 -2.55 15.35
CA ARG A 27 17.29 -2.90 16.72
C ARG A 27 16.78 -1.67 17.45
N LEU A 28 15.45 -1.55 17.52
CA LEU A 28 14.77 -0.45 18.21
C LEU A 28 15.18 -0.39 19.69
N CYS A 29 15.57 0.81 20.13
CA CYS A 29 16.03 1.09 21.48
C CYS A 29 15.47 2.43 22.01
N ILE A 30 16.09 2.94 23.07
CA ILE A 30 15.62 4.16 23.74
C ILE A 30 15.82 5.41 22.88
N ASP A 31 16.89 5.45 22.10
CA ASP A 31 17.24 6.61 21.27
C ASP A 31 16.15 6.89 20.23
N GLU A 32 15.69 5.85 19.51
CA GLU A 32 14.57 6.01 18.56
C GLU A 32 13.27 6.39 19.27
N ALA A 33 13.02 5.84 20.47
CA ALA A 33 11.80 6.13 21.22
C ALA A 33 11.76 7.60 21.65
N GLU A 34 12.90 8.15 22.08
CA GLU A 34 13.06 9.56 22.41
C GLU A 34 12.93 10.46 21.18
N LEU A 35 13.50 10.07 20.04
CA LEU A 35 13.37 10.83 18.79
C LEU A 35 11.91 10.94 18.34
N LEU A 36 11.14 9.85 18.41
CA LEU A 36 9.73 9.86 18.00
C LEU A 36 8.83 10.78 18.83
N VAL A 37 9.19 11.05 20.08
CA VAL A 37 8.40 11.92 20.98
C VAL A 37 8.88 13.38 20.96
N GLN A 38 9.97 13.69 20.27
CA GLN A 38 10.56 15.03 20.22
C GLN A 38 9.86 15.97 19.21
N GLU A 39 8.74 15.58 18.60
CA GLU A 39 7.99 16.33 17.54
C GLU A 39 8.84 16.75 16.33
N GLN A 40 10.10 16.34 16.25
CA GLN A 40 11.00 16.66 15.14
C GLN A 40 10.82 15.69 13.98
N ILE A 41 10.34 14.47 14.25
CA ILE A 41 10.15 13.41 13.25
C ILE A 41 8.67 13.37 12.86
N GLU A 42 8.38 13.73 11.61
CA GLU A 42 7.03 13.67 11.03
C GLU A 42 6.82 12.42 10.17
N GLU A 43 7.89 11.91 9.56
CA GLU A 43 7.87 10.74 8.69
C GLU A 43 8.74 9.62 9.25
N VAL A 44 8.17 8.42 9.33
CA VAL A 44 8.88 7.25 9.82
C VAL A 44 8.62 6.06 8.91
N ARG A 45 9.70 5.36 8.57
CA ARG A 45 9.66 4.09 7.85
C ARG A 45 10.45 3.04 8.63
N PHE A 46 9.76 2.01 9.07
CA PHE A 46 10.32 0.85 9.75
C PHE A 46 10.26 -0.37 8.84
N GLU A 47 11.41 -0.97 8.56
CA GLU A 47 11.53 -2.19 7.77
C GLU A 47 12.21 -3.26 8.59
N TYR A 48 11.52 -4.39 8.76
CA TYR A 48 11.99 -5.58 9.47
C TYR A 48 12.63 -5.33 10.85
N CYS A 49 12.31 -4.19 11.48
CA CYS A 49 12.86 -3.76 12.73
C CYS A 49 12.56 -4.77 13.84
N ARG A 50 13.51 -4.88 14.77
CA ARG A 50 13.52 -5.87 15.85
C ARG A 50 13.32 -5.19 17.21
N LYS A 51 12.95 -5.99 18.20
CA LYS A 51 12.71 -5.57 19.60
C LYS A 51 11.50 -4.65 19.82
N TRP A 52 10.48 -4.75 18.95
CA TRP A 52 9.20 -4.05 19.10
C TRP A 52 8.60 -4.13 20.51
N GLY A 53 8.59 -5.30 21.16
CA GLY A 53 8.03 -5.43 22.51
C GLY A 53 8.73 -4.57 23.57
N SER A 54 10.06 -4.46 23.53
CA SER A 54 10.81 -3.58 24.43
C SER A 54 10.61 -2.11 24.04
N PHE A 55 10.57 -1.83 22.75
CA PHE A 55 10.38 -0.49 22.21
C PHE A 55 9.03 0.12 22.61
N VAL A 56 7.92 -0.61 22.45
CA VAL A 56 6.60 -0.10 22.85
C VAL A 56 6.45 0.03 24.36
N ALA A 57 7.14 -0.80 25.15
CA ALA A 57 7.19 -0.64 26.60
C ALA A 57 7.91 0.65 27.01
N LEU A 58 8.99 1.01 26.32
CA LEU A 58 9.68 2.29 26.49
C LEU A 58 8.79 3.47 26.07
N LEU A 59 8.21 3.44 24.86
CA LEU A 59 7.29 4.48 24.40
C LEU A 59 6.09 4.65 25.35
N SER A 60 5.61 3.56 25.96
CA SER A 60 4.53 3.59 26.94
C SER A 60 4.93 4.36 28.22
N SER A 61 6.19 4.26 28.65
CA SER A 61 6.67 4.94 29.86
C SER A 61 7.05 6.40 29.65
N LEU A 62 7.26 6.83 28.40
CA LEU A 62 7.53 8.23 28.09
C LEU A 62 6.29 9.11 28.33
N PRO A 63 6.49 10.36 28.81
CA PRO A 63 5.41 11.27 29.19
C PRO A 63 4.62 11.76 27.97
N SER A 64 5.30 11.90 26.83
CA SER A 64 4.71 12.29 25.55
C SER A 64 4.54 11.07 24.66
N LYS A 65 3.59 11.17 23.74
CA LYS A 65 3.27 10.13 22.77
C LYS A 65 3.63 10.58 21.35
N PRO A 66 4.09 9.66 20.50
CA PRO A 66 4.55 10.02 19.16
C PRO A 66 3.40 10.54 18.30
N ARG A 67 3.62 11.70 17.67
CA ARG A 67 2.68 12.30 16.71
C ARG A 67 3.35 12.32 15.34
N LEU A 68 2.96 11.36 14.50
CA LEU A 68 3.52 11.20 13.17
C LEU A 68 2.54 11.68 12.12
N ARG A 69 3.07 12.12 10.98
CA ARG A 69 2.31 12.52 9.80
C ARG A 69 2.31 11.40 8.75
N HIS A 70 3.46 10.76 8.55
CA HIS A 70 3.65 9.69 7.59
C HIS A 70 4.25 8.47 8.29
N LEU A 71 3.57 7.33 8.21
CA LEU A 71 4.03 6.09 8.81
C LEU A 71 3.99 4.95 7.80
N SER A 72 5.16 4.34 7.63
CA SER A 72 5.39 3.15 6.82
C SER A 72 5.97 2.03 7.68
N ILE A 73 5.40 0.83 7.61
CA ILE A 73 5.89 -0.34 8.33
C ILE A 73 5.89 -1.56 7.42
N VAL A 74 7.04 -2.20 7.27
CA VAL A 74 7.18 -3.56 6.75
C VAL A 74 7.64 -4.45 7.90
N ALA A 75 6.82 -5.43 8.28
CA ALA A 75 7.05 -6.23 9.48
C ALA A 75 6.73 -7.71 9.29
N ARG A 76 7.19 -8.54 10.22
CA ARG A 76 6.81 -9.96 10.28
C ARG A 76 5.56 -10.13 11.14
N HIS A 77 4.72 -11.12 10.83
CA HIS A 77 3.49 -11.41 11.60
C HIS A 77 3.71 -11.52 13.12
N LYS A 78 4.87 -12.05 13.55
CA LYS A 78 5.24 -12.18 14.97
C LYS A 78 5.31 -10.84 15.72
N ASP A 79 5.51 -9.73 15.01
CA ASP A 79 5.63 -8.39 15.57
C ASP A 79 4.25 -7.72 15.76
N LEU A 80 3.18 -8.29 15.18
CA LEU A 80 1.80 -7.75 15.23
C LEU A 80 1.30 -7.39 16.62
N PRO A 81 1.49 -8.22 17.68
CA PRO A 81 1.01 -7.85 19.01
C PRO A 81 1.65 -6.54 19.50
N SER A 82 2.94 -6.35 19.24
CA SER A 82 3.64 -5.12 19.62
C SER A 82 3.26 -3.96 18.70
N LEU A 83 3.08 -4.20 17.40
CA LEU A 83 2.59 -3.17 16.48
C LEU A 83 1.22 -2.64 16.89
N ARG A 84 0.29 -3.50 17.34
CA ARG A 84 -1.02 -3.05 17.87
C ARG A 84 -0.85 -2.07 19.03
N THR A 85 0.04 -2.37 19.98
CA THR A 85 0.36 -1.45 21.09
C THR A 85 1.04 -0.18 20.58
N PHE A 86 1.94 -0.27 19.60
CA PHE A 86 2.52 0.92 18.97
C PHE A 86 1.44 1.82 18.37
N PHE A 87 0.52 1.24 17.59
CA PHE A 87 -0.61 1.96 17.03
C PHE A 87 -1.47 2.58 18.10
N GLU A 88 -1.74 1.92 19.23
CA GLU A 88 -2.48 2.51 20.36
C GLU A 88 -1.80 3.78 20.90
N LEU A 89 -0.47 3.78 20.98
CA LEU A 89 0.33 4.89 21.51
C LEU A 89 0.44 6.11 20.57
N LEU A 90 0.11 5.99 19.28
CA LEU A 90 0.20 7.13 18.36
C LEU A 90 -0.85 8.20 18.68
N GLU A 91 -0.45 9.47 18.71
CA GLU A 91 -1.41 10.57 18.76
C GLU A 91 -2.17 10.72 17.43
N PRO A 92 -3.43 11.17 17.42
CA PRO A 92 -4.15 11.52 16.20
C PRO A 92 -3.36 12.53 15.35
N GLY A 93 -3.35 12.34 14.02
CA GLY A 93 -2.54 13.20 13.14
C GLY A 93 -1.98 12.55 11.89
N LEU A 94 -1.98 11.21 11.78
CA LEU A 94 -1.51 10.53 10.57
C LEU A 94 -2.26 11.00 9.33
N GLU A 95 -1.51 11.41 8.32
CA GLU A 95 -2.00 11.65 6.96
C GLU A 95 -1.77 10.44 6.05
N THR A 96 -0.72 9.66 6.32
CA THR A 96 -0.34 8.49 5.54
C THR A 96 -0.07 7.31 6.45
N LEU A 97 -0.73 6.20 6.18
CA LEU A 97 -0.50 4.92 6.84
C LEU A 97 -0.30 3.84 5.78
N CYS A 98 0.86 3.22 5.81
CA CYS A 98 1.23 2.09 4.98
C CYS A 98 1.74 0.95 5.86
N LEU A 99 1.13 -0.22 5.77
CA LEU A 99 1.54 -1.41 6.51
C LEU A 99 1.60 -2.63 5.57
N LEU A 100 2.73 -3.32 5.58
CA LEU A 100 2.93 -4.62 4.94
C LEU A 100 3.35 -5.63 6.01
N VAL A 101 2.68 -6.79 6.04
CA VAL A 101 2.95 -7.84 7.04
C VAL A 101 3.26 -9.16 6.36
N ASP A 102 4.47 -9.68 6.61
CA ASP A 102 4.93 -10.96 6.12
C ASP A 102 4.57 -12.12 7.07
N TYR A 103 3.81 -13.08 6.55
CA TYR A 103 3.49 -14.35 7.17
C TYR A 103 4.40 -15.45 6.63
N SER A 104 4.79 -16.37 7.51
CA SER A 104 5.49 -17.58 7.07
C SER A 104 4.52 -18.53 6.36
N SER A 105 5.01 -19.26 5.36
CA SER A 105 4.27 -20.12 4.43
C SER A 105 3.35 -21.21 5.04
N TYR A 106 3.34 -21.39 6.36
CA TYR A 106 2.55 -22.40 7.07
C TYR A 106 1.45 -21.82 7.96
N GLU A 107 1.42 -20.51 8.14
CA GLU A 107 0.37 -19.85 8.91
C GLU A 107 -0.70 -19.38 7.94
N SER A 108 -1.82 -20.11 7.89
CA SER A 108 -3.04 -19.56 7.29
C SER A 108 -3.34 -18.25 8.03
N SER A 109 -3.31 -17.11 7.33
CA SER A 109 -3.78 -15.84 7.87
C SER A 109 -5.25 -16.02 8.28
N LYS A 110 -5.48 -16.33 9.55
CA LYS A 110 -6.80 -16.20 10.18
C LYS A 110 -7.14 -14.74 10.45
N TYR A 111 -6.19 -13.84 10.27
CA TYR A 111 -6.31 -12.42 10.57
C TYR A 111 -6.48 -11.68 9.27
N GLN A 112 -7.73 -11.59 8.80
CA GLN A 112 -8.01 -10.93 7.53
C GLN A 112 -7.52 -9.48 7.44
N TYR A 113 -7.21 -8.81 8.56
CA TYR A 113 -6.43 -7.58 8.58
C TYR A 113 -5.63 -7.47 9.89
N PRO A 114 -4.35 -7.05 9.86
CA PRO A 114 -3.44 -7.18 11.00
C PRO A 114 -3.77 -6.28 12.19
N ILE A 115 -4.42 -5.13 11.92
CA ILE A 115 -4.69 -4.05 12.88
C ILE A 115 -6.20 -3.77 12.95
N ASN A 116 -6.72 -3.49 14.14
CA ASN A 116 -8.14 -3.16 14.33
C ASN A 116 -8.50 -1.82 13.67
N THR A 117 -9.60 -1.77 12.91
CA THR A 117 -10.12 -0.55 12.26
C THR A 117 -10.26 0.63 13.22
N GLY A 118 -10.65 0.39 14.48
CA GLY A 118 -10.76 1.44 15.51
C GLY A 118 -9.44 2.17 15.80
N LEU A 119 -8.29 1.48 15.67
CA LEU A 119 -6.96 2.10 15.83
C LEU A 119 -6.58 2.98 14.64
N ILE A 120 -7.16 2.73 13.46
CA ILE A 120 -6.95 3.53 12.26
C ILE A 120 -7.89 4.74 12.29
N LEU A 121 -9.15 4.52 12.65
CA LEU A 121 -10.21 5.54 12.66
C LEU A 121 -9.95 6.70 13.63
N LYS A 122 -9.08 6.54 14.62
CA LYS A 122 -8.64 7.69 15.43
C LYS A 122 -7.93 8.78 14.61
N HIS A 123 -7.43 8.45 13.42
CA HIS A 123 -6.80 9.38 12.49
C HIS A 123 -7.75 9.85 11.38
N ALA A 124 -9.05 9.55 11.44
CA ALA A 124 -9.98 9.76 10.32
C ALA A 124 -10.06 11.21 9.81
N SER A 125 -9.87 12.19 10.68
CA SER A 125 -9.87 13.61 10.30
C SER A 125 -8.67 14.00 9.42
N THR A 126 -7.53 13.34 9.57
CA THR A 126 -6.27 13.68 8.87
C THR A 126 -5.86 12.66 7.83
N LEU A 127 -6.29 11.39 7.94
CA LEU A 127 -5.85 10.33 7.06
C LEU A 127 -6.31 10.59 5.61
N ARG A 128 -5.36 10.58 4.67
CA ARG A 128 -5.57 10.80 3.23
C ARG A 128 -5.03 9.67 2.37
N HIS A 129 -3.98 8.98 2.83
CA HIS A 129 -3.35 7.89 2.08
C HIS A 129 -3.32 6.65 2.96
N PHE A 130 -3.91 5.56 2.48
CA PHE A 130 -4.08 4.34 3.26
C PHE A 130 -3.75 3.08 2.46
N GLY A 131 -2.94 2.21 3.05
CA GLY A 131 -2.74 0.85 2.56
C GLY A 131 -2.43 -0.08 3.73
N ILE A 132 -3.02 -1.27 3.70
CA ILE A 132 -2.61 -2.39 4.55
C ILE A 132 -2.64 -3.66 3.71
N LEU A 133 -1.50 -4.32 3.58
CA LEU A 133 -1.33 -5.56 2.82
C LEU A 133 -0.72 -6.64 3.70
N GLU A 134 -1.03 -7.88 3.35
CA GLU A 134 -0.42 -9.08 3.92
C GLU A 134 0.26 -9.87 2.81
N ARG A 135 1.38 -10.52 3.12
CA ARG A 135 2.15 -11.31 2.16
C ARG A 135 2.52 -12.66 2.76
N THR A 136 2.53 -13.74 1.98
CA THR A 136 2.93 -15.08 2.40
C THR A 136 3.99 -15.65 1.47
N GLY A 137 5.11 -16.11 2.01
CA GLY A 137 6.15 -16.78 1.21
C GLY A 137 7.39 -17.13 2.03
N SER A 138 8.33 -17.84 1.39
CA SER A 138 9.62 -18.23 1.98
C SER A 138 10.60 -17.06 2.09
N SER A 139 10.50 -16.11 1.16
CA SER A 139 11.32 -14.91 1.01
C SER A 139 10.44 -13.76 0.51
N ALA A 140 10.93 -12.52 0.55
CA ALA A 140 10.21 -11.38 -0.01
C ALA A 140 9.90 -11.54 -1.51
N ASP A 141 10.81 -12.22 -2.23
CA ASP A 141 10.76 -12.42 -3.67
C ASP A 141 9.75 -13.52 -4.06
N GLU A 142 9.58 -14.53 -3.22
CA GLU A 142 8.64 -15.64 -3.43
C GLU A 142 7.28 -15.42 -2.72
N ALA A 143 7.07 -14.23 -2.17
CA ALA A 143 5.91 -13.97 -1.32
C ALA A 143 4.76 -13.35 -2.12
N ASP A 144 3.63 -14.04 -2.08
CA ASP A 144 2.37 -13.65 -2.71
C ASP A 144 1.57 -12.73 -1.77
N ILE A 145 0.87 -11.75 -2.34
CA ILE A 145 -0.02 -10.89 -1.57
C ILE A 145 -1.30 -11.68 -1.23
N ILE A 146 -1.69 -11.68 0.06
CA ILE A 146 -2.89 -12.38 0.50
C ILE A 146 -4.11 -11.56 0.10
N VAL A 147 -4.99 -12.15 -0.71
CA VAL A 147 -6.31 -11.58 -0.99
C VAL A 147 -7.30 -12.20 -0.01
N GLY A 148 -7.90 -11.37 0.85
CA GLY A 148 -8.93 -11.82 1.78
C GLY A 148 -10.20 -12.27 1.04
N GLU A 149 -10.89 -13.27 1.57
CA GLU A 149 -12.19 -13.76 1.05
C GLU A 149 -13.36 -12.76 1.21
N ASP A 150 -13.12 -11.59 1.81
CA ASP A 150 -14.13 -10.69 2.36
C ASP A 150 -14.37 -9.44 1.49
N ASP A 151 -15.64 -9.04 1.34
CA ASP A 151 -16.21 -7.97 0.50
C ASP A 151 -15.78 -6.52 0.89
N PHE A 152 -14.48 -6.26 1.03
CA PHE A 152 -13.94 -4.96 1.50
C PHE A 152 -14.51 -4.49 2.84
N SER A 153 -15.07 -5.40 3.64
CA SER A 153 -15.76 -5.15 4.92
C SER A 153 -14.92 -4.34 5.90
N TYR A 154 -13.60 -4.52 5.88
CA TYR A 154 -12.64 -3.81 6.70
C TYR A 154 -12.28 -2.41 6.19
N VAL A 155 -12.11 -2.26 4.88
CA VAL A 155 -11.68 -1.00 4.25
C VAL A 155 -12.85 -0.03 4.15
N LYS A 156 -14.08 -0.55 3.98
CA LYS A 156 -15.29 0.24 3.81
C LYS A 156 -15.54 1.24 4.96
N PRO A 157 -15.50 0.86 6.26
CA PRO A 157 -15.62 1.82 7.35
C PRO A 157 -14.56 2.93 7.33
N ILE A 158 -13.35 2.63 6.85
CA ILE A 158 -12.26 3.61 6.73
C ILE A 158 -12.58 4.59 5.60
N LEU A 159 -13.01 4.09 4.43
CA LEU A 159 -13.43 4.91 3.30
C LEU A 159 -14.64 5.80 3.60
N GLU A 160 -15.57 5.31 4.41
CA GLU A 160 -16.75 6.08 4.83
C GLU A 160 -16.41 7.17 5.86
N ALA A 161 -15.41 6.94 6.71
CA ALA A 161 -15.03 7.86 7.78
C ALA A 161 -13.94 8.88 7.40
N CYS A 162 -13.08 8.55 6.42
CA CYS A 162 -11.90 9.35 6.06
C CYS A 162 -12.07 9.99 4.67
N ASP A 163 -11.51 11.19 4.47
CA ASP A 163 -11.41 11.82 3.13
C ASP A 163 -10.20 11.27 2.36
N LEU A 164 -10.16 9.96 2.12
CA LEU A 164 -9.03 9.31 1.43
C LEU A 164 -8.88 9.84 0.00
N LYS A 165 -7.64 10.16 -0.38
CA LYS A 165 -7.19 10.51 -1.73
C LYS A 165 -6.48 9.34 -2.41
N GLU A 166 -5.75 8.54 -1.63
CA GLU A 166 -5.04 7.37 -2.14
C GLU A 166 -5.38 6.12 -1.33
N LEU A 167 -5.57 5.00 -2.03
CA LEU A 167 -5.89 3.72 -1.42
C LEU A 167 -5.15 2.57 -2.11
N SER A 168 -4.52 1.70 -1.32
CA SER A 168 -4.01 0.40 -1.78
C SER A 168 -4.90 -0.73 -1.28
N ILE A 169 -5.31 -1.61 -2.20
CA ILE A 169 -6.11 -2.81 -1.89
C ILE A 169 -5.55 -4.06 -2.57
N PRO A 170 -5.52 -5.20 -1.88
CA PRO A 170 -5.22 -6.49 -2.50
C PRO A 170 -6.41 -6.92 -3.37
N VAL A 171 -6.13 -7.49 -4.54
CA VAL A 171 -7.16 -7.98 -5.46
C VAL A 171 -6.81 -9.34 -6.05
N ASP A 172 -7.84 -10.15 -6.30
CA ASP A 172 -7.70 -11.43 -7.00
C ASP A 172 -7.91 -11.22 -8.50
N VAL A 173 -7.03 -11.79 -9.33
CA VAL A 173 -7.08 -11.67 -10.78
C VAL A 173 -7.28 -13.07 -11.35
N LYS A 174 -8.41 -13.30 -12.03
CA LYS A 174 -8.74 -14.61 -12.61
C LYS A 174 -8.93 -14.54 -14.11
N ILE A 175 -8.63 -15.65 -14.78
CA ILE A 175 -8.94 -15.84 -16.20
C ILE A 175 -10.41 -16.28 -16.33
N HIS A 176 -11.17 -15.56 -17.13
CA HIS A 176 -12.49 -15.92 -17.59
C HIS A 176 -12.44 -16.37 -19.06
N ASP A 177 -13.40 -17.21 -19.47
CA ASP A 177 -13.45 -17.91 -20.76
C ASP A 177 -12.81 -17.14 -21.94
N GLY A 178 -11.79 -17.72 -22.59
CA GLY A 178 -11.20 -17.15 -23.81
C GLY A 178 -9.99 -16.21 -23.64
N ASP A 179 -9.23 -16.36 -22.54
CA ASP A 179 -8.04 -15.57 -22.14
C ASP A 179 -8.32 -14.18 -21.53
N ASP A 180 -9.58 -13.84 -21.26
CA ASP A 180 -9.90 -12.54 -20.67
C ASP A 180 -9.64 -12.54 -19.16
N CYS A 181 -8.77 -11.66 -18.68
CA CYS A 181 -8.51 -11.52 -17.24
C CYS A 181 -9.51 -10.55 -16.60
N ILE A 182 -9.99 -10.88 -15.40
CA ILE A 182 -10.90 -10.05 -14.62
C ILE A 182 -10.40 -9.90 -13.18
N VAL A 183 -10.63 -8.72 -12.60
CA VAL A 183 -10.45 -8.49 -11.17
C VAL A 183 -11.70 -8.98 -10.43
N GLN A 184 -11.53 -9.88 -9.47
CA GLN A 184 -12.60 -10.41 -8.63
C GLN A 184 -12.73 -9.66 -7.30
N GLY A 185 -13.94 -9.65 -6.76
CA GLY A 185 -14.32 -8.99 -5.49
C GLY A 185 -15.69 -8.34 -5.58
N ASP A 186 -16.39 -8.22 -4.46
CA ASP A 186 -17.63 -7.43 -4.39
C ASP A 186 -17.31 -5.95 -4.20
N PHE A 187 -17.16 -5.23 -5.31
CA PHE A 187 -16.93 -3.79 -5.30
C PHE A 187 -18.23 -2.97 -5.23
N ASN A 188 -19.38 -3.60 -4.98
CA ASN A 188 -20.64 -2.88 -4.94
C ASN A 188 -20.67 -1.86 -3.80
N GLY A 189 -20.96 -0.60 -4.16
CA GLY A 189 -21.01 0.48 -3.19
C GLY A 189 -19.65 0.93 -2.66
N PHE A 190 -18.55 0.55 -3.33
CA PHE A 190 -17.22 1.02 -2.98
C PHE A 190 -17.12 2.55 -3.14
N PRO A 191 -16.82 3.31 -2.07
CA PRO A 191 -16.75 4.78 -2.14
C PRO A 191 -15.53 5.23 -2.95
N LEU A 192 -15.77 5.78 -4.14
CA LEU A 192 -14.73 6.34 -5.03
C LEU A 192 -14.81 7.87 -5.15
N ASP A 193 -15.75 8.50 -4.45
CA ASP A 193 -16.10 9.89 -4.73
C ASP A 193 -14.97 10.87 -4.35
N ASN A 194 -14.15 10.50 -3.35
CA ASN A 194 -13.03 11.30 -2.87
C ASN A 194 -11.65 10.76 -3.28
N LEU A 195 -11.57 9.50 -3.71
CA LEU A 195 -10.31 8.87 -4.11
C LEU A 195 -9.83 9.44 -5.44
N GLU A 196 -8.55 9.81 -5.48
CA GLU A 196 -7.85 10.28 -6.68
C GLU A 196 -6.99 9.18 -7.30
N THR A 197 -6.37 8.32 -6.48
CA THR A 197 -5.54 7.20 -6.95
C THR A 197 -5.95 5.91 -6.26
N LEU A 198 -6.10 4.85 -7.04
CA LEU A 198 -6.36 3.51 -6.56
C LEU A 198 -5.23 2.57 -6.99
N TYR A 199 -4.54 1.99 -6.01
CA TYR A 199 -3.54 0.96 -6.23
C TYR A 199 -4.19 -0.41 -6.04
N LEU A 200 -4.26 -1.15 -7.13
CA LEU A 200 -4.75 -2.51 -7.16
C LEU A 200 -3.54 -3.45 -7.12
N VAL A 201 -3.39 -4.17 -6.02
CA VAL A 201 -2.25 -5.07 -5.81
C VAL A 201 -2.70 -6.51 -6.01
N PRO A 202 -2.29 -7.18 -7.11
CA PRO A 202 -2.70 -8.54 -7.37
C PRO A 202 -2.09 -9.50 -6.35
N GLY A 203 -2.89 -10.45 -5.86
CA GLY A 203 -2.40 -11.53 -5.01
C GLY A 203 -1.40 -12.45 -5.70
N GLY A 204 -1.65 -12.67 -6.99
CA GLY A 204 -0.78 -13.38 -7.91
C GLY A 204 -1.24 -13.13 -9.34
N TRP A 205 -0.31 -13.18 -10.26
CA TRP A 205 -0.58 -12.99 -11.68
C TRP A 205 -0.93 -14.32 -12.36
N PRO A 206 -2.06 -14.42 -13.09
CA PRO A 206 -2.36 -15.62 -13.86
C PRO A 206 -1.23 -15.93 -14.85
N ALA A 207 -0.90 -17.21 -15.03
CA ALA A 207 0.18 -17.64 -15.95
C ALA A 207 0.02 -17.10 -17.38
N VAL A 208 -1.22 -16.85 -17.83
CA VAL A 208 -1.49 -16.23 -19.15
C VAL A 208 -1.00 -14.78 -19.22
N VAL A 209 -1.02 -14.04 -18.11
CA VAL A 209 -0.50 -12.67 -18.04
C VAL A 209 1.02 -12.70 -18.12
N TRP A 210 1.68 -13.60 -17.41
CA TRP A 210 3.13 -13.80 -17.52
C TRP A 210 3.57 -14.21 -18.93
N THR A 211 2.94 -15.25 -19.48
CA THR A 211 3.34 -15.84 -20.77
C THR A 211 2.88 -15.05 -22.00
N MET A 212 1.92 -14.13 -21.87
CA MET A 212 1.42 -13.33 -22.99
C MET A 212 1.63 -11.82 -22.82
N GLY A 213 2.11 -11.38 -21.66
CA GLY A 213 2.34 -9.97 -21.31
C GLY A 213 3.80 -9.59 -21.08
N CYS A 214 4.66 -10.52 -20.62
CA CYS A 214 6.07 -10.24 -20.30
C CYS A 214 7.04 -10.66 -21.42
N ASP A 215 6.61 -11.48 -22.37
CA ASP A 215 7.43 -11.95 -23.50
C ASP A 215 7.55 -10.87 -24.60
N GLY A 216 8.07 -9.68 -24.28
CA GLY A 216 8.71 -8.65 -25.13
C GLY A 216 8.17 -8.30 -26.54
N ALA A 217 7.06 -8.87 -26.99
CA ALA A 217 6.64 -8.95 -28.38
C ALA A 217 5.17 -8.54 -28.59
N TRP A 218 4.45 -8.21 -27.52
CA TRP A 218 3.04 -7.82 -27.59
C TRP A 218 2.79 -6.46 -26.91
N THR A 219 2.46 -5.47 -27.74
CA THR A 219 1.98 -4.16 -27.30
C THR A 219 0.50 -4.22 -26.91
N TYR A 220 0.25 -4.48 -25.63
CA TYR A 220 -0.86 -3.94 -24.80
C TYR A 220 -2.23 -3.69 -25.44
N PRO A 221 -3.11 -4.72 -25.50
CA PRO A 221 -4.56 -4.50 -25.48
C PRO A 221 -5.24 -5.11 -24.24
N ARG A 222 -4.71 -6.19 -23.65
CA ARG A 222 -5.44 -7.00 -22.65
C ARG A 222 -5.53 -6.38 -21.25
N MET A 223 -4.50 -5.71 -20.76
CA MET A 223 -4.51 -5.09 -19.41
C MET A 223 -5.52 -3.95 -19.28
N GLU A 224 -5.66 -3.14 -20.34
CA GLU A 224 -6.69 -2.11 -20.42
C GLU A 224 -8.10 -2.70 -20.32
N PHE A 225 -8.34 -3.89 -20.90
CA PHE A 225 -9.64 -4.58 -20.77
C PHE A 225 -9.90 -5.06 -19.34
N VAL A 226 -8.89 -5.59 -18.65
CA VAL A 226 -8.99 -6.00 -17.24
C VAL A 226 -9.41 -4.80 -16.38
N LEU A 227 -8.70 -3.69 -16.52
CA LEU A 227 -8.96 -2.47 -15.75
C LEU A 227 -10.25 -1.78 -16.15
N ALA A 228 -10.62 -1.79 -17.44
CA ALA A 228 -11.91 -1.29 -17.89
C ALA A 228 -13.07 -2.11 -17.34
N SER A 229 -12.93 -3.44 -17.28
CA SER A 229 -13.91 -4.35 -16.68
C SER A 229 -14.04 -4.08 -15.18
N PHE A 230 -12.92 -3.98 -14.47
CA PHE A 230 -12.87 -3.58 -13.06
C PHE A 230 -13.61 -2.24 -12.83
N LEU A 231 -13.21 -1.19 -13.53
CA LEU A 231 -13.81 0.13 -13.36
C LEU A 231 -15.30 0.12 -13.71
N ARG A 232 -15.73 -0.65 -14.72
CA ARG A 232 -17.16 -0.82 -15.03
C ARG A 232 -17.92 -1.45 -13.86
N ASN A 233 -17.34 -2.42 -13.16
CA ASN A 233 -17.98 -3.10 -12.04
C ASN A 233 -17.97 -2.24 -10.76
N VAL A 234 -16.89 -1.52 -10.49
CA VAL A 234 -16.73 -0.68 -9.26
C VAL A 234 -17.46 0.65 -9.39
N VAL A 235 -17.36 1.30 -10.55
CA VAL A 235 -18.01 2.59 -10.80
C VAL A 235 -19.49 2.34 -11.12
N GLY A 236 -19.81 1.32 -11.91
CA GLY A 236 -21.16 1.10 -12.41
C GLY A 236 -21.67 2.29 -13.23
N ILE A 237 -22.99 2.51 -13.20
CA ILE A 237 -23.62 3.72 -13.76
C ILE A 237 -23.77 4.75 -12.64
N ARG A 238 -22.80 5.67 -12.50
CA ARG A 238 -22.94 6.81 -11.57
C ARG A 238 -23.50 8.05 -12.26
N PRO A 239 -24.41 8.80 -11.60
CA PRO A 239 -24.89 10.08 -12.10
C PRO A 239 -23.78 11.16 -12.06
N ASN A 240 -22.82 11.02 -11.14
CA ASN A 240 -21.72 11.95 -10.94
C ASN A 240 -20.38 11.31 -11.30
N ARG A 241 -19.45 12.14 -11.77
CA ARG A 241 -18.07 11.75 -12.07
C ARG A 241 -17.30 11.52 -10.76
N PRO A 242 -16.69 10.34 -10.53
CA PRO A 242 -15.78 10.13 -9.40
C PRO A 242 -14.55 11.03 -9.48
N SER A 243 -13.90 11.30 -8.34
CA SER A 243 -12.65 12.06 -8.29
C SER A 243 -11.44 11.27 -8.80
N LEU A 244 -11.61 9.98 -9.06
CA LEU A 244 -10.54 9.07 -9.46
C LEU A 244 -9.85 9.55 -10.74
N LYS A 245 -8.54 9.81 -10.63
CA LYS A 245 -7.65 10.29 -11.70
C LYS A 245 -6.73 9.19 -12.19
N TYR A 246 -6.30 8.29 -11.31
CA TYR A 246 -5.30 7.27 -11.61
C TYR A 246 -5.74 5.91 -11.09
N ILE A 247 -5.39 4.87 -11.85
CA ILE A 247 -5.42 3.49 -11.42
C ILE A 247 -4.05 2.88 -11.70
N CYS A 248 -3.44 2.37 -10.64
CA CYS A 248 -2.15 1.70 -10.71
C CYS A 248 -2.40 0.22 -10.50
N PHE A 249 -1.84 -0.60 -11.38
CA PHE A 249 -1.97 -2.05 -11.31
C PHE A 249 -0.58 -2.66 -11.42
N GLY A 250 -0.16 -3.32 -10.35
CA GLY A 250 1.20 -3.83 -10.21
C GLY A 250 1.40 -4.53 -8.88
N GLY A 251 2.37 -5.44 -8.86
CA GLY A 251 2.78 -6.22 -7.71
C GLY A 251 3.94 -7.13 -8.08
N ASN A 252 4.89 -7.31 -7.15
CA ASN A 252 6.06 -8.20 -7.18
C ASN A 252 6.34 -8.85 -8.56
N SER A 253 6.87 -8.06 -9.49
CA SER A 253 7.48 -8.60 -10.70
C SER A 253 8.93 -8.12 -10.72
N ASP A 254 9.86 -9.07 -10.71
CA ASP A 254 11.32 -8.86 -10.80
C ASP A 254 11.73 -8.00 -12.02
N ASP A 255 10.84 -7.82 -13.00
CA ASP A 255 11.11 -7.15 -14.27
C ASP A 255 10.62 -5.69 -14.35
N GLY A 256 10.14 -5.08 -13.26
CA GLY A 256 9.80 -3.65 -13.24
C GLY A 256 8.63 -3.24 -14.14
N ASP A 257 7.81 -4.20 -14.58
CA ASP A 257 6.64 -3.98 -15.42
C ASP A 257 5.45 -3.48 -14.58
N GLU A 258 5.53 -2.22 -14.16
CA GLU A 258 4.46 -1.53 -13.44
C GLU A 258 3.55 -0.76 -14.40
N PHE A 259 2.23 -0.96 -14.30
CA PHE A 259 1.27 -0.28 -15.18
C PHE A 259 0.49 0.80 -14.43
N THR A 260 0.73 2.05 -14.83
CA THR A 260 -0.11 3.18 -14.42
C THR A 260 -0.98 3.66 -15.57
N TYR A 261 -2.25 3.85 -15.28
CA TYR A 261 -3.21 4.40 -16.22
C TYR A 261 -3.87 5.65 -15.64
N ALA A 262 -3.82 6.74 -16.41
CA ALA A 262 -4.63 7.91 -16.17
C ALA A 262 -6.06 7.64 -16.65
N ILE A 263 -7.05 8.05 -15.85
CA ILE A 263 -8.47 7.91 -16.14
C ILE A 263 -9.00 9.24 -16.69
N LYS A 264 -9.27 9.25 -17.98
CA LYS A 264 -10.01 10.33 -18.66
C LYS A 264 -11.51 10.01 -18.65
N TRP A 265 -12.26 10.80 -17.89
CA TRP A 265 -13.72 10.66 -17.84
C TRP A 265 -14.37 11.28 -19.09
N LYS A 266 -15.01 10.45 -19.92
CA LYS A 266 -15.84 10.93 -21.02
C LYS A 266 -17.31 10.91 -20.64
N ARG A 267 -18.02 11.92 -21.13
CA ARG A 267 -19.46 12.05 -20.98
C ARG A 267 -20.15 11.21 -22.05
N ASN A 268 -21.00 10.27 -21.66
CA ASN A 268 -21.87 9.59 -22.64
C ASN A 268 -23.25 10.26 -22.70
N ARG A 269 -23.92 10.12 -23.84
CA ARG A 269 -25.28 10.67 -24.04
C ARG A 269 -26.32 9.70 -23.46
N LEU A 270 -27.07 10.21 -22.48
CA LEU A 270 -28.42 9.82 -22.03
C LEU A 270 -28.75 8.32 -22.09
N VAL A 271 -28.48 7.62 -20.99
CA VAL A 271 -29.24 6.41 -20.64
C VAL A 271 -30.40 6.89 -19.76
N GLU A 272 -31.64 6.65 -20.17
CA GLU A 272 -32.85 6.94 -19.37
C GLU A 272 -32.92 8.36 -18.78
N MET A 273 -32.63 9.39 -19.59
CA MET A 273 -32.67 10.80 -19.19
C MET A 273 -31.63 11.27 -18.14
N LYS A 274 -30.67 10.43 -17.72
CA LYS A 274 -29.57 10.83 -16.82
C LYS A 274 -28.24 10.94 -17.57
N THR A 275 -27.46 11.96 -17.25
CA THR A 275 -26.07 12.07 -17.74
C THR A 275 -25.23 11.02 -17.02
N VAL A 276 -24.45 10.25 -17.76
CA VAL A 276 -23.59 9.19 -17.21
C VAL A 276 -22.16 9.40 -17.71
N TRP A 277 -21.19 9.07 -16.86
CA TRP A 277 -19.76 9.19 -17.13
C TRP A 277 -19.15 7.80 -17.28
N TYR A 278 -18.20 7.67 -18.20
CA TYR A 278 -17.45 6.44 -18.39
C TYR A 278 -15.94 6.71 -18.41
N PRO A 279 -15.13 5.79 -17.85
CA PRO A 279 -13.69 5.94 -17.85
C PRO A 279 -13.11 5.58 -19.22
N ILE A 280 -12.05 6.29 -19.59
CA ILE A 280 -11.13 5.92 -20.66
C ILE A 280 -9.74 5.91 -20.06
N LEU A 281 -9.02 4.83 -20.33
CA LEU A 281 -7.66 4.63 -19.85
C LEU A 281 -6.69 5.21 -20.87
N GLU A 282 -5.67 5.88 -20.35
CA GLU A 282 -4.48 6.28 -21.09
C GLU A 282 -3.30 5.84 -20.24
N GLN A 283 -2.43 4.99 -20.79
CA GLN A 283 -1.21 4.61 -20.10
C GLN A 283 -0.32 5.84 -19.89
N VAL A 284 0.20 6.00 -18.68
CA VAL A 284 1.11 7.09 -18.32
C VAL A 284 2.34 6.53 -17.62
N SER A 285 3.45 7.28 -17.66
CA SER A 285 4.67 6.86 -16.98
C SER A 285 4.55 7.06 -15.46
N PHE A 286 5.12 6.11 -14.73
CA PHE A 286 5.14 6.06 -13.27
C PHE A 286 5.82 7.29 -12.63
N GLY A 287 6.87 7.83 -13.27
CA GLY A 287 7.68 8.93 -12.73
C GLY A 287 6.96 10.28 -12.63
N GLU A 288 5.75 10.41 -13.16
CA GLU A 288 4.95 11.64 -13.07
C GLU A 288 4.02 11.69 -11.84
N LEU A 289 3.95 10.62 -11.03
CA LEU A 289 3.13 10.55 -9.83
C LEU A 289 3.96 10.80 -8.56
N GLU A 290 3.62 11.82 -7.77
CA GLU A 290 4.12 11.99 -6.39
C GLU A 290 3.44 10.95 -5.48
N MET A 291 3.92 9.69 -5.49
CA MET A 291 3.27 8.60 -4.76
C MET A 291 3.78 8.44 -3.33
N ARG A 292 2.86 8.34 -2.38
CA ARG A 292 3.20 8.13 -0.96
C ARG A 292 3.01 6.69 -0.47
N LEU A 293 2.16 5.90 -1.13
CA LEU A 293 1.86 4.52 -0.72
C LEU A 293 2.71 3.48 -1.44
N TRP A 294 3.00 3.70 -2.72
CA TRP A 294 3.67 2.71 -3.58
C TRP A 294 5.12 2.38 -3.17
N PRO A 295 5.99 3.37 -2.81
CA PRO A 295 7.39 3.09 -2.49
C PRO A 295 7.60 2.19 -1.27
N VAL A 296 6.56 1.95 -0.47
CA VAL A 296 6.61 1.11 0.73
C VAL A 296 6.35 -0.36 0.41
N TYR A 297 5.56 -0.63 -0.63
CA TYR A 297 5.16 -2.00 -0.96
C TYR A 297 6.09 -2.70 -1.94
N PHE A 298 6.79 -1.92 -2.78
CA PHE A 298 7.47 -2.46 -3.96
C PHE A 298 8.89 -1.94 -4.16
N ASN A 299 9.43 -1.10 -3.25
CA ASN A 299 10.87 -0.90 -3.19
C ASN A 299 11.51 -2.09 -2.44
N GLY A 300 11.53 -3.25 -3.09
CA GLY A 300 12.72 -4.10 -2.99
C GLY A 300 13.78 -3.39 -3.83
N GLU A 301 14.95 -3.14 -3.25
CA GLU A 301 16.07 -2.57 -4.00
C GLU A 301 16.31 -3.39 -5.29
N ALA A 302 16.47 -2.68 -6.41
CA ALA A 302 17.03 -3.20 -7.66
C ALA A 302 18.56 -3.33 -7.56
#